data_AF-A0A0L8K9G7-F1
#
_entry.id   AF-A0A0L8K9G7-F1
#
_cell.length_a   1.000
_cell.length_b   1.000
_cell.length_c   1.000
_cell.angle_alpha   90.00
_cell.angle_beta   90.00
_cell.angle_gamma   90.00
#
_symmetry.space_group_name_H-M   'P 1'
#
loop_
_entity.id
_entity.type
_entity.pdbx_description
1 polymer ?
#
loop_
_entity_poly.entity_id
_entity_poly.type
_entity_poly.pdbx_seq_one_letter_code
_entity_poly.pdbx_strand_id
1 'polypeptide(L)'
;MTEPAPMDLIHLADPDGNRCIVRVTGRSQPGVLTDHDVLHADVLVSASFVDARLDLYLFQRDLDSWEQELSNLGPGQTISIGGDRGLMLGIHVHEDGWLSIQVSDPDRLTAALGTRPQEGWIAEHRGRLEQVRLTWPRQVTETAPGAYKRSPNHKR
;
A
#
# COMPACT_ATOMS: atom_id res chain seq x y z
N MET A 1 -0.32 -2.34 -24.85
CA MET A 1 0.00 -3.20 -23.70
C MET A 1 -1.23 -3.18 -22.82
N THR A 2 -1.84 -4.32 -22.54
CA THR A 2 -2.95 -4.41 -21.60
C THR A 2 -2.40 -4.09 -20.22
N GLU A 3 -3.02 -3.18 -19.47
CA GLU A 3 -2.61 -2.93 -18.09
C GLU A 3 -2.74 -4.24 -17.28
N PRO A 4 -1.80 -4.53 -16.37
CA PRO A 4 -1.91 -5.70 -15.52
C PRO A 4 -3.21 -5.68 -14.72
N ALA A 5 -3.75 -6.87 -14.40
CA ALA A 5 -4.93 -6.96 -13.55
C ALA A 5 -4.65 -6.33 -12.17
N PRO A 6 -5.64 -5.65 -11.56
CA PRO A 6 -5.49 -5.10 -10.22
C PRO A 6 -5.10 -6.15 -9.19
N MET A 7 -4.26 -5.76 -8.22
CA MET A 7 -3.75 -6.68 -7.20
C MET A 7 -3.68 -6.03 -5.82
N ASP A 8 -4.00 -6.81 -4.79
CA ASP A 8 -3.95 -6.35 -3.40
C ASP A 8 -2.51 -6.37 -2.89
N LEU A 9 -2.02 -5.20 -2.45
CA LEU A 9 -0.80 -5.02 -1.67
C LEU A 9 -1.05 -5.32 -0.19
N ILE A 10 -2.16 -4.81 0.34
CA ILE A 10 -2.62 -5.02 1.73
C ILE A 10 -4.02 -5.62 1.65
N HIS A 11 -4.26 -6.65 2.45
CA HIS A 11 -5.59 -7.27 2.56
C HIS A 11 -5.83 -7.65 4.02
N LEU A 12 -6.50 -6.77 4.75
CA LEU A 12 -6.93 -7.04 6.11
C LEU A 12 -8.45 -7.20 6.09
N ALA A 13 -8.92 -8.37 6.48
CA ALA A 13 -10.34 -8.67 6.58
C ALA A 13 -10.59 -9.65 7.73
N ASP A 14 -11.65 -9.44 8.50
CA ASP A 14 -12.12 -10.37 9.51
C ASP A 14 -13.47 -11.00 9.15
N PRO A 15 -13.87 -12.08 9.86
CA PRO A 15 -15.17 -12.70 9.68
C PRO A 15 -16.37 -11.79 10.04
N ASP A 16 -16.14 -10.74 10.83
CA ASP A 16 -17.17 -9.80 11.27
C ASP A 16 -17.50 -8.74 10.19
N GLY A 17 -16.76 -8.75 9.09
CA GLY A 17 -17.01 -7.95 7.89
C GLY A 17 -16.21 -6.64 7.83
N ASN A 18 -15.36 -6.36 8.82
CA ASN A 18 -14.44 -5.24 8.73
C ASN A 18 -13.33 -5.60 7.74
N ARG A 19 -13.08 -4.71 6.77
CA ARG A 19 -12.01 -4.87 5.79
C ARG A 19 -11.31 -3.55 5.50
N CYS A 20 -10.01 -3.65 5.26
CA CYS A 20 -9.18 -2.61 4.69
C CYS A 20 -8.24 -3.24 3.66
N ILE A 21 -8.44 -2.89 2.40
CA ILE A 21 -7.65 -3.43 1.28
C ILE A 21 -6.96 -2.26 0.58
N VAL A 22 -5.66 -2.40 0.32
CA VAL A 22 -4.94 -1.50 -0.61
C VAL A 22 -4.69 -2.28 -1.90
N ARG A 23 -5.35 -1.86 -2.97
CA ARG A 23 -5.31 -2.53 -4.28
C ARG A 23 -4.60 -1.67 -5.30
N VAL A 24 -3.44 -2.11 -5.77
CA VAL A 24 -2.74 -1.50 -6.91
C VAL A 24 -3.57 -1.75 -8.17
N THR A 25 -4.00 -0.69 -8.82
CA THR A 25 -4.86 -0.74 -10.01
C THR A 25 -4.13 -0.40 -11.29
N GLY A 26 -2.97 0.26 -11.20
CA GLY A 26 -2.22 0.65 -12.38
C GLY A 26 -1.05 1.55 -12.05
N ARG A 27 -0.62 2.30 -13.05
CA ARG A 27 0.52 3.20 -12.97
C ARG A 27 0.11 4.57 -13.47
N SER A 28 0.47 5.60 -12.71
CA SER A 28 0.34 6.98 -13.18
C SER A 28 1.31 7.18 -14.35
N GLN A 29 0.83 7.73 -15.46
CA GLN A 29 1.66 8.03 -16.64
C GLN A 29 1.61 9.51 -17.04
N PRO A 30 1.85 10.47 -16.14
CA PRO A 30 1.99 11.86 -16.55
C PRO A 30 3.34 12.02 -17.26
N GLY A 31 3.46 12.99 -18.17
CA GLY A 31 4.60 13.12 -19.11
C GLY A 31 5.98 13.43 -18.50
N VAL A 32 6.16 13.28 -17.18
CA VAL A 32 7.41 13.48 -16.43
C VAL A 32 7.95 12.13 -15.96
N LEU A 33 9.21 11.82 -16.27
CA LEU A 33 9.84 10.51 -16.04
C LEU A 33 9.71 9.99 -14.60
N THR A 34 9.86 10.85 -13.59
CA THR A 34 9.75 10.49 -12.16
C THR A 34 8.36 9.99 -11.79
N ASP A 35 7.35 10.57 -12.43
CA ASP A 35 5.96 10.38 -12.09
C ASP A 35 5.38 9.16 -12.82
N HIS A 36 6.06 8.68 -13.87
CA HIS A 36 5.82 7.37 -14.47
C HIS A 36 6.11 6.20 -13.51
N ASP A 37 6.82 6.42 -12.40
CA ASP A 37 7.10 5.38 -11.41
C ASP A 37 6.16 5.39 -10.20
N VAL A 38 5.08 6.18 -10.29
CA VAL A 38 4.02 6.23 -9.30
C VAL A 38 2.95 5.20 -9.65
N LEU A 39 2.62 4.33 -8.70
CA LEU A 39 1.52 3.40 -8.82
C LEU A 39 0.23 4.06 -8.35
N HIS A 40 -0.86 3.76 -9.05
CA HIS A 40 -2.20 4.11 -8.61
C HIS A 40 -2.78 2.93 -7.83
N ALA A 41 -3.34 3.20 -6.65
CA ALA A 41 -3.97 2.22 -5.81
C ALA A 41 -5.31 2.74 -5.26
N ASP A 42 -6.23 1.82 -5.02
CA ASP A 42 -7.44 2.09 -4.25
C ASP A 42 -7.25 1.63 -2.81
N VAL A 43 -7.70 2.43 -1.85
CA VAL A 43 -7.94 2.01 -0.46
C VAL A 43 -9.43 1.74 -0.31
N LEU A 44 -9.78 0.47 -0.14
CA LEU A 44 -11.14 -0.01 0.05
C LEU A 44 -11.36 -0.29 1.53
N VAL A 45 -12.17 0.53 2.18
CA VAL A 45 -12.50 0.41 3.61
C VAL A 45 -13.97 0.05 3.74
N SER A 46 -14.28 -1.00 4.49
CA SER A 46 -15.66 -1.33 4.84
C SER A 46 -15.75 -1.79 6.27
N ALA A 47 -16.73 -1.26 6.99
CA ALA A 47 -17.14 -1.62 8.34
C ALA A 47 -18.63 -1.26 8.49
N SER A 48 -19.24 -1.58 9.64
CA SER A 48 -20.66 -1.30 9.89
C SER A 48 -21.08 0.17 9.74
N PHE A 49 -20.13 1.10 9.82
CA PHE A 49 -20.34 2.55 9.78
C PHE A 49 -19.69 3.25 8.57
N VAL A 50 -18.96 2.53 7.71
CA VAL A 50 -18.28 3.12 6.55
C VAL A 50 -18.16 2.10 5.42
N ASP A 51 -18.41 2.52 4.19
CA ASP A 51 -18.06 1.79 2.98
C ASP A 51 -17.50 2.81 1.98
N ALA A 52 -16.20 2.78 1.77
CA ALA A 52 -15.47 3.83 1.07
C ALA A 52 -14.39 3.27 0.15
N ARG A 53 -14.20 3.97 -0.96
CA ARG A 53 -13.07 3.79 -1.88
C ARG A 53 -12.35 5.13 -2.00
N LEU A 54 -11.06 5.13 -1.70
CA LEU A 54 -10.21 6.32 -1.75
C LEU A 54 -9.00 6.07 -2.64
N ASP A 55 -8.49 7.11 -3.27
CA ASP A 55 -7.34 7.02 -4.17
C ASP A 55 -6.04 7.17 -3.38
N LEU A 56 -5.05 6.33 -3.67
CA LEU A 56 -3.72 6.37 -3.07
C LEU A 56 -2.65 6.29 -4.15
N TYR A 57 -1.69 7.21 -4.08
CA TYR A 57 -0.52 7.23 -4.95
C TYR A 57 0.69 6.64 -4.21
N LEU A 58 1.27 5.58 -4.77
CA LEU A 58 2.39 4.86 -4.18
C LEU A 58 3.66 5.05 -5.00
N PHE A 59 4.70 5.57 -4.37
CA PHE A 59 6.04 5.59 -4.94
C PHE A 59 6.74 4.26 -4.63
N GLN A 60 7.76 3.94 -5.41
CA GLN A 60 8.61 2.77 -5.14
C GLN A 60 9.24 2.81 -3.73
N ARG A 61 9.60 4.01 -3.25
CA ARG A 61 10.10 4.19 -1.88
C ARG A 61 9.07 3.83 -0.80
N ASP A 62 7.77 3.99 -1.09
CA ASP A 62 6.72 3.64 -0.13
C ASP A 62 6.61 2.12 0.00
N LEU A 63 6.80 1.40 -1.11
CA LEU A 63 6.90 -0.07 -1.09
C LEU A 63 8.15 -0.55 -0.34
N ASP A 64 9.28 0.14 -0.50
CA ASP A 64 10.53 -0.15 0.23
C ASP A 64 10.36 0.11 1.74
N SER A 65 9.77 1.24 2.13
CA SER A 65 9.45 1.56 3.52
C SER A 65 8.48 0.53 4.11
N TRP A 66 7.43 0.18 3.38
CA TRP A 66 6.46 -0.83 3.80
C TRP A 66 7.10 -2.20 4.06
N GLU A 67 8.02 -2.65 3.19
CA GLU A 67 8.79 -3.89 3.39
C GLU A 67 9.61 -3.87 4.68
N GLN A 68 10.31 -2.75 4.90
CA GLN A 68 11.19 -2.56 6.05
C GLN A 68 10.38 -2.51 7.35
N GLU A 69 9.25 -1.82 7.35
CA GLU A 69 8.33 -1.72 8.47
C GLU A 69 7.69 -3.08 8.79
N LEU A 70 7.20 -3.83 7.79
CA LEU A 70 6.68 -5.20 7.97
C LEU A 70 7.72 -6.19 8.49
N SER A 71 9.01 -5.96 8.21
CA SER A 71 10.09 -6.83 8.67
C SER A 71 10.39 -6.64 10.16
N ASN A 72 10.16 -5.43 10.67
CA ASN A 72 10.43 -5.08 12.06
C ASN A 72 9.18 -5.12 12.94
N LEU A 73 7.99 -5.28 12.34
CA LEU A 73 6.71 -5.21 13.03
C LEU A 73 6.56 -6.29 14.10
N GLY A 74 6.30 -5.83 15.33
CA GLY A 74 5.89 -6.64 16.46
C GLY A 74 4.73 -6.01 17.23
N PRO A 75 4.33 -6.63 18.35
CA PRO A 75 3.33 -6.07 19.25
C PRO A 75 3.71 -4.66 19.75
N GLY A 76 2.71 -3.80 19.91
CA GLY A 76 2.86 -2.40 20.34
C GLY A 76 3.38 -1.45 19.27
N GLN A 77 3.62 -1.92 18.04
CA GLN A 77 4.18 -1.09 16.97
C GLN A 77 3.12 -0.68 15.93
N THR A 78 3.43 0.43 15.25
CA THR A 78 2.63 0.97 14.16
C THR A 78 3.45 1.01 12.89
N ILE A 79 2.83 0.63 11.78
CA ILE A 79 3.37 0.77 10.43
C ILE A 79 2.40 1.57 9.57
N SER A 80 2.88 2.17 8.50
CA SER A 80 2.08 3.05 7.66
C SER A 80 2.44 3.02 6.19
N ILE A 81 1.49 3.44 5.34
CA ILE A 81 1.69 3.61 3.91
C ILE A 81 0.97 4.87 3.42
N GLY A 82 1.53 5.52 2.39
CA GLY A 82 1.03 6.77 1.79
C GLY A 82 1.78 8.03 2.23
N GLY A 83 2.37 8.03 3.43
CA GLY A 83 3.19 9.13 3.94
C GLY A 83 2.39 10.42 4.18
N ASP A 84 2.97 11.56 3.85
CA ASP A 84 2.46 12.92 4.12
C ASP A 84 1.77 13.58 2.91
N ARG A 85 1.46 12.79 1.86
CA ARG A 85 1.03 13.30 0.54
C ARG A 85 -0.47 13.25 0.29
N GLY A 86 -1.28 13.21 1.35
CA GLY A 86 -2.72 13.06 1.29
C GLY A 86 -3.17 11.87 2.11
N LEU A 87 -3.76 10.86 1.47
CA LEU A 87 -4.22 9.65 2.16
C LEU A 87 -3.07 8.92 2.86
N MET A 88 -3.26 8.66 4.14
CA MET A 88 -2.40 7.82 4.97
C MET A 88 -3.21 6.65 5.54
N LEU A 89 -2.63 5.46 5.46
CA LEU A 89 -3.12 4.26 6.14
C LEU A 89 -2.10 3.85 7.21
N GLY A 90 -2.53 3.77 8.47
CA GLY A 90 -1.74 3.28 9.60
C GLY A 90 -2.33 1.99 10.16
N ILE A 91 -1.47 1.06 10.55
CA ILE A 91 -1.84 -0.21 11.19
C ILE A 91 -1.04 -0.34 12.47
N HIS A 92 -1.74 -0.34 13.60
CA HIS A 92 -1.17 -0.59 14.92
C HIS A 92 -1.47 -2.02 15.34
N VAL A 93 -0.44 -2.76 15.77
CA VAL A 93 -0.57 -4.12 16.31
C VAL A 93 -0.60 -4.04 17.84
N HIS A 94 -1.72 -4.41 18.44
CA HIS A 94 -1.84 -4.50 19.90
C HIS A 94 -1.18 -5.77 20.44
N GLU A 95 -0.89 -5.76 21.74
CA GLU A 95 -0.26 -6.89 22.46
C GLU A 95 -1.04 -8.21 22.36
N ASP A 96 -2.36 -8.13 22.22
CA ASP A 96 -3.26 -9.27 22.08
C ASP A 96 -3.47 -9.73 20.62
N GLY A 97 -2.72 -9.16 19.68
CA GLY A 97 -2.84 -9.43 18.25
C GLY A 97 -4.02 -8.74 17.56
N TRP A 98 -4.81 -7.92 18.27
CA TRP A 98 -5.80 -7.04 17.65
C TRP A 98 -5.09 -5.98 16.81
N LEU A 99 -5.66 -5.62 15.66
CA LEU A 99 -5.18 -4.52 14.83
C LEU A 99 -6.10 -3.32 14.97
N SER A 100 -5.53 -2.13 15.09
CA SER A 100 -6.22 -0.87 14.84
C SER A 100 -5.72 -0.25 13.54
N ILE A 101 -6.64 -0.08 12.61
CA ILE A 101 -6.40 0.46 11.28
C ILE A 101 -6.94 1.88 11.27
N GLN A 102 -6.09 2.85 10.98
CA GLN A 102 -6.46 4.24 10.79
C GLN A 102 -6.34 4.61 9.32
N VAL A 103 -7.42 5.10 8.73
CA VAL A 103 -7.44 5.65 7.37
C VAL A 103 -7.72 7.14 7.48
N SER A 104 -6.80 7.95 6.98
CA SER A 104 -6.87 9.40 7.07
C SER A 104 -6.59 10.01 5.70
N ASP A 105 -7.65 10.47 5.04
CA ASP A 105 -7.63 11.37 3.90
C ASP A 105 -8.15 12.74 4.41
N PRO A 106 -7.29 13.77 4.53
CA PRO A 106 -7.65 15.06 5.12
C PRO A 106 -8.88 15.73 4.52
N ASP A 107 -9.13 15.50 3.23
CA ASP A 107 -10.20 16.16 2.50
C ASP A 107 -11.48 15.31 2.40
N ARG A 108 -11.39 14.00 2.67
CA ARG A 108 -12.47 13.05 2.36
C ARG A 108 -12.94 12.20 3.54
N LEU A 109 -12.03 11.59 4.29
CA LEU A 109 -12.40 10.59 5.31
C LEU A 109 -11.32 10.45 6.38
N THR A 110 -11.72 10.51 7.66
CA THR A 110 -10.90 9.98 8.75
C THR A 110 -11.71 8.92 9.48
N ALA A 111 -11.24 7.68 9.47
CA ALA A 111 -11.90 6.54 10.09
C ALA A 111 -10.87 5.66 10.80
N ALA A 112 -11.29 5.03 11.89
CA ALA A 112 -10.53 3.98 12.55
C ALA A 112 -11.41 2.75 12.69
N LEU A 113 -10.89 1.60 12.29
CA LEU A 113 -11.55 0.30 12.42
C LEU A 113 -10.59 -0.67 13.09
N GLY A 114 -11.14 -1.60 13.86
CA GLY A 114 -10.36 -2.67 14.46
C GLY A 114 -10.67 -4.00 13.82
N THR A 115 -9.67 -4.88 13.74
CA THR A 115 -9.82 -6.19 13.12
C THR A 115 -8.85 -7.21 13.72
N ARG A 116 -9.20 -8.50 13.63
CA ARG A 116 -8.28 -9.62 13.86
C ARG A 116 -8.09 -10.36 12.54
N PRO A 117 -7.00 -10.08 11.80
CA PRO A 117 -6.72 -10.82 10.58
C PRO A 117 -6.34 -12.26 10.91
N GLN A 118 -6.31 -13.10 9.88
CA GLN A 118 -5.82 -14.47 10.01
C GLN A 118 -4.35 -14.50 10.44
N GLU A 119 -3.96 -15.61 11.10
CA GLU A 119 -2.56 -15.85 11.43
C GLU A 119 -1.70 -15.81 10.16
N GLY A 120 -0.49 -15.25 10.27
CA GLY A 120 0.45 -15.17 9.14
C GLY A 120 0.20 -14.03 8.15
N TRP A 121 -0.73 -13.10 8.43
CA TRP A 121 -1.00 -11.95 7.56
C TRP A 121 0.25 -11.15 7.17
N ILE A 122 1.25 -11.04 8.07
CA ILE A 122 2.53 -10.38 7.78
C ILE A 122 3.27 -11.09 6.63
N ALA A 123 3.35 -12.43 6.68
CA ALA A 123 3.99 -13.21 5.63
C ALA A 123 3.21 -13.12 4.31
N GLU A 124 1.88 -13.12 4.39
CA GLU A 124 1.01 -12.89 3.24
C GLU A 124 1.26 -11.51 2.61
N HIS A 125 1.38 -10.45 3.42
CA HIS A 125 1.61 -9.09 2.93
C HIS A 125 3.01 -8.96 2.29
N ARG A 126 4.02 -9.67 2.80
CA ARG A 126 5.32 -9.78 2.11
C ARG A 126 5.21 -10.46 0.75
N GLY A 127 4.49 -11.59 0.67
CA GLY A 127 4.24 -12.27 -0.60
C GLY A 127 3.48 -11.39 -1.60
N ARG A 128 2.47 -10.64 -1.14
CA ARG A 128 1.72 -9.67 -1.95
C ARG A 128 2.62 -8.55 -2.48
N LEU A 129 3.49 -8.00 -1.63
CA LEU A 129 4.47 -6.99 -2.02
C LEU A 129 5.40 -7.52 -3.12
N GLU A 130 5.93 -8.74 -3.00
CA GLU A 130 6.78 -9.35 -4.02
C GLU A 130 6.06 -9.46 -5.37
N GLN A 131 4.81 -9.91 -5.36
CA GLN A 131 3.99 -10.01 -6.56
C GLN A 131 3.65 -8.64 -7.19
N VAL A 132 3.40 -7.63 -6.36
CA VAL A 132 3.23 -6.23 -6.84
C VAL A 132 4.52 -5.75 -7.52
N ARG A 133 5.70 -6.01 -6.94
CA ARG A 133 6.98 -5.64 -7.55
C ARG A 133 7.26 -6.39 -8.86
N LEU A 134 6.84 -7.65 -8.97
CA LEU A 134 6.96 -8.42 -10.22
C LEU A 134 6.03 -7.88 -11.32
N THR A 135 4.81 -7.49 -10.95
CA THR A 135 3.77 -7.05 -11.88
C THR A 135 3.97 -5.59 -12.31
N TRP A 136 4.39 -4.73 -11.37
CA TRP A 136 4.69 -3.32 -11.60
C TRP A 136 6.15 -3.01 -11.22
N PRO A 137 7.14 -3.50 -11.99
CA PRO A 137 8.54 -3.29 -11.67
C PRO A 137 8.91 -1.82 -11.72
N ARG A 138 9.90 -1.43 -10.90
CA ARG A 138 10.52 -0.10 -10.94
C ARG A 138 10.91 0.25 -12.37
N GLN A 139 10.37 1.34 -12.89
CA GLN A 139 10.66 1.81 -14.24
C GLN A 139 11.78 2.82 -14.28
N VAL A 140 12.06 3.47 -13.15
CA VAL A 140 13.05 4.53 -13.04
C VAL A 140 13.97 4.28 -11.85
N THR A 141 15.27 4.45 -12.07
CA THR A 141 16.27 4.41 -11.01
C THR A 141 16.91 5.78 -10.92
N GLU A 142 16.89 6.37 -9.72
CA GLU A 142 17.71 7.54 -9.42
C GLU A 142 19.19 7.11 -9.37
N THR A 143 20.02 7.77 -10.15
CA THR A 143 21.45 7.44 -10.29
C THR A 143 22.37 8.48 -9.63
N ALA A 144 21.84 9.67 -9.37
CA ALA A 144 22.40 10.74 -8.53
C ALA A 144 21.22 11.67 -8.15
N PRO A 145 21.34 12.52 -7.12
CA PRO A 145 20.27 13.43 -6.72
C PRO A 145 19.69 14.22 -7.91
N GLY A 146 18.43 13.98 -8.24
CA GLY A 146 17.73 14.61 -9.37
C GLY A 146 18.04 14.05 -10.77
N ALA A 147 18.86 13.00 -10.88
CA ALA A 147 19.25 12.36 -12.13
C ALA A 147 18.68 10.95 -12.25
N TYR A 148 17.71 10.79 -13.13
CA TYR A 148 16.92 9.57 -13.28
C TYR A 148 17.20 8.86 -14.61
N LYS A 149 17.28 7.53 -14.58
CA LYS A 149 17.40 6.70 -15.78
C LYS A 149 16.33 5.62 -15.79
N ARG A 150 15.89 5.21 -16.98
CA ARG A 150 15.01 4.06 -17.15
C ARG A 150 15.69 2.81 -16.60
N SER A 151 15.00 2.04 -15.77
CA SER A 151 15.56 0.85 -15.16
C SER A 151 15.82 -0.23 -16.23
N PRO A 152 16.99 -0.91 -16.18
CA PRO A 152 17.36 -1.93 -17.18
C PRO A 152 16.46 -3.17 -17.15
N ASN A 153 15.74 -3.40 -16.04
CA ASN A 153 14.77 -4.48 -15.89
C ASN A 153 13.41 -4.22 -16.56
N HIS A 154 13.25 -3.08 -17.24
CA HIS A 154 12.04 -2.79 -18.00
C HIS A 154 11.96 -3.67 -19.26
N LYS A 155 11.21 -4.78 -19.19
CA LYS A 155 10.83 -5.52 -20.40
C LYS A 155 9.85 -4.67 -21.23
N ARG A 156 10.18 -4.51 -22.51
CA ARG A 156 9.40 -3.80 -23.53
C ARG A 156 8.02 -4.39 -23.73
#